data_AF-A0AAU5VRP9-F1
#
_entry.id   AF-A0AAU5VRP9-F1
#
_cell.length_a   1.000
_cell.length_b   1.000
_cell.length_c   1.000
_cell.angle_alpha   90.00
_cell.angle_beta   90.00
_cell.angle_gamma   90.00
#
_symmetry.space_group_name_H-M   'P 1'
#
loop_
_entity.id
_entity.type
_entity.pdbx_description
1 polymer ?
#
loop_
_entity_poly.entity_id
_entity_poly.type
_entity_poly.pdbx_seq_one_letter_code
_entity_poly.pdbx_strand_id
1 'polypeptide(L)'
;MAAESERDLPARLSALDAAVNGDTTPPGKASWEDGHARWELYRRAAEQPAAHALLLDAVRAESDGPLSSAVVVLMLERTPVAEHGSWTAALDPEVREFAERRSGELAVLDSLDRDAAVYDAAEVGSWSDWLQLRVAQSRAESHRHALELLAGHGRTKRIRRTATESLADIGKAGPRT
;
A
#
# COMPACT_ATOMS: atom_id res chain seq x y z
N MET A 1 25.07 15.10 8.11
CA MET A 1 24.56 13.75 7.85
C MET A 1 23.81 13.59 6.52
N ALA A 2 23.29 14.66 5.89
CA ALA A 2 22.65 14.58 4.57
C ALA A 2 23.60 14.17 3.41
N ALA A 3 24.89 14.51 3.51
CA ALA A 3 25.87 14.32 2.43
C ALA A 3 26.41 12.87 2.25
N GLU A 4 25.98 11.92 3.10
CA GLU A 4 26.32 10.49 2.95
C GLU A 4 25.21 9.70 2.24
N SER A 5 23.95 10.12 2.35
CA SER A 5 22.80 9.43 1.75
C SER A 5 22.80 9.52 0.20
N GLU A 6 23.10 10.70 -0.35
CA GLU A 6 23.14 10.94 -1.81
C GLU A 6 24.28 10.20 -2.54
N ARG A 7 25.36 9.84 -1.84
CA ARG A 7 26.55 9.23 -2.49
C ARG A 7 26.37 7.75 -2.83
N ASP A 8 25.37 7.10 -2.26
CA ASP A 8 25.25 5.64 -2.27
C ASP A 8 23.93 5.15 -2.92
N LEU A 9 23.01 6.07 -3.26
CA LEU A 9 21.82 5.75 -4.05
C LEU A 9 22.15 5.14 -5.43
N PRO A 10 23.12 5.65 -6.22
CA PRO A 10 23.45 5.02 -7.51
C PRO A 10 23.94 3.57 -7.40
N ALA A 11 24.68 3.24 -6.34
CA ALA A 11 25.13 1.87 -6.09
C ALA A 11 23.96 0.95 -5.71
N ARG A 12 23.05 1.43 -4.86
CA ARG A 12 21.81 0.71 -4.50
C ARG A 12 20.90 0.48 -5.71
N LEU A 13 20.73 1.50 -6.56
CA LEU A 13 19.98 1.38 -7.80
C LEU A 13 20.61 0.35 -8.75
N SER A 14 21.94 0.32 -8.86
CA SER A 14 22.64 -0.67 -9.70
C SER A 14 22.45 -2.10 -9.17
N ALA A 15 22.56 -2.30 -7.86
CA ALA A 15 22.33 -3.60 -7.23
C ALA A 15 20.86 -4.06 -7.38
N LEU A 16 19.92 -3.13 -7.21
CA LEU A 16 18.49 -3.40 -7.40
C LEU A 16 18.16 -3.73 -8.85
N ASP A 17 18.71 -2.98 -9.81
CA ASP A 17 18.54 -3.22 -11.23
C ASP A 17 19.09 -4.59 -11.64
N ALA A 18 20.28 -4.96 -11.15
CA ALA A 18 20.86 -6.28 -11.38
C ALA A 18 19.98 -7.41 -10.83
N ALA A 19 19.37 -7.21 -9.67
CA ALA A 19 18.46 -8.19 -9.08
C ALA A 19 17.14 -8.32 -9.85
N VAL A 20 16.63 -7.22 -10.42
CA VAL A 20 15.32 -7.14 -11.08
C VAL A 20 15.38 -7.54 -12.55
N ASN A 21 16.43 -7.11 -13.26
CA ASN A 21 16.58 -7.22 -14.71
C ASN A 21 17.75 -8.15 -15.13
N GLY A 22 18.58 -8.62 -14.20
CA GLY A 22 19.77 -9.44 -14.49
C GLY A 22 20.98 -8.59 -14.90
N ASP A 23 21.93 -9.17 -15.66
CA ASP A 23 23.14 -8.50 -16.15
C ASP A 23 22.88 -7.49 -17.30
N THR A 24 21.79 -6.74 -17.23
CA THR A 24 21.55 -5.62 -18.15
C THR A 24 22.40 -4.42 -17.74
N THR A 25 22.97 -3.72 -18.72
CA THR A 25 23.66 -2.44 -18.44
C THR A 25 22.67 -1.47 -17.81
N PRO A 26 22.90 -0.99 -16.57
CA PRO A 26 21.97 -0.08 -15.92
C PRO A 26 21.87 1.22 -16.72
N PRO A 27 20.71 1.91 -16.67
CA PRO A 27 20.58 3.25 -17.21
C PRO A 27 21.72 4.16 -16.74
N GLY A 28 22.24 4.99 -17.65
CA GLY A 28 23.27 5.97 -17.31
C GLY A 28 22.78 6.96 -16.25
N LYS A 29 23.71 7.60 -15.51
CA LYS A 29 23.41 8.52 -14.40
C LYS A 29 22.28 9.54 -14.69
N ALA A 30 22.29 10.13 -15.88
CA ALA A 30 21.29 11.10 -16.32
C ALA A 30 19.86 10.54 -16.40
N SER A 31 19.69 9.23 -16.62
CA SER A 31 18.38 8.58 -16.64
C SER A 31 17.76 8.47 -15.25
N TRP A 32 18.54 8.53 -14.18
CA TRP A 32 18.03 8.41 -12.82
C TRP A 32 17.53 9.75 -12.25
N GLU A 33 17.95 10.87 -12.84
CA GLU A 33 17.69 12.23 -12.33
C GLU A 33 16.23 12.68 -12.47
N ASP A 34 15.47 12.16 -13.45
CA ASP A 34 14.07 12.57 -13.67
C ASP A 34 13.04 11.79 -12.82
N GLY A 35 13.49 10.81 -12.01
CA GLY A 35 12.63 10.01 -11.13
C GLY A 35 11.78 8.95 -11.82
N HIS A 36 11.51 9.07 -13.13
CA HIS A 36 10.68 8.11 -13.87
C HIS A 36 11.35 6.75 -14.01
N ALA A 37 12.66 6.72 -14.34
CA ALA A 37 13.40 5.46 -14.40
C ALA A 37 13.48 4.78 -13.02
N ARG A 38 13.66 5.57 -11.96
CA ARG A 38 13.68 5.07 -10.57
C ARG A 38 12.34 4.49 -10.18
N TRP A 39 11.24 5.20 -10.46
CA TRP A 39 9.88 4.69 -10.24
C TRP A 39 9.64 3.35 -10.95
N GLU A 40 10.00 3.24 -12.23
CA GLU A 40 9.77 2.00 -12.97
C GLU A 40 10.60 0.84 -12.43
N LEU A 41 11.85 1.09 -12.02
CA LEU A 41 12.67 0.09 -11.34
C LEU A 41 12.05 -0.35 -10.00
N TYR A 42 11.66 0.61 -9.16
CA TYR A 42 11.03 0.34 -7.87
C TYR A 42 9.72 -0.44 -8.02
N ARG A 43 8.89 -0.07 -9.00
CA ARG A 43 7.62 -0.75 -9.29
C ARG A 43 7.84 -2.21 -9.68
N ARG A 44 8.85 -2.50 -10.52
CA ARG A 44 9.22 -3.89 -10.88
C ARG A 44 9.81 -4.64 -9.70
N ALA A 45 10.67 -4.00 -8.92
CA ALA A 45 11.24 -4.59 -7.71
C ALA A 45 10.15 -4.99 -6.70
N ALA A 46 9.10 -4.18 -6.55
CA ALA A 46 7.98 -4.45 -5.66
C ALA A 46 7.21 -5.74 -6.04
N GLU A 47 7.23 -6.13 -7.31
CA GLU A 47 6.61 -7.36 -7.80
C GLU A 47 7.47 -8.62 -7.53
N GLN A 48 8.72 -8.46 -7.09
CA GLN A 48 9.67 -9.55 -6.89
C GLN A 48 10.09 -9.66 -5.41
N PRO A 49 9.57 -10.64 -4.65
CA PRO A 49 9.91 -10.80 -3.22
C PRO A 49 11.41 -10.87 -2.93
N ALA A 50 12.20 -11.47 -3.82
CA ALA A 50 13.65 -11.55 -3.69
C ALA A 50 14.36 -10.18 -3.74
N ALA A 51 13.73 -9.17 -4.34
CA ALA A 51 14.28 -7.82 -4.47
C ALA A 51 13.84 -6.87 -3.34
N HIS A 52 12.90 -7.28 -2.48
CA HIS A 52 12.29 -6.39 -1.47
C HIS A 52 13.31 -5.79 -0.50
N ALA A 53 14.31 -6.56 -0.07
CA ALA A 53 15.37 -6.05 0.81
C ALA A 53 16.21 -4.95 0.12
N LEU A 54 16.59 -5.16 -1.14
CA LEU A 54 17.33 -4.17 -1.93
C LEU A 54 16.48 -2.94 -2.23
N LEU A 55 15.17 -3.12 -2.46
CA LEU A 55 14.24 -2.03 -2.64
C LEU A 55 14.11 -1.18 -1.37
N LEU A 56 14.00 -1.81 -0.20
CA LEU A 56 13.95 -1.11 1.08
C LEU A 56 15.22 -0.28 1.31
N ASP A 57 16.39 -0.82 0.98
CA ASP A 57 17.65 -0.08 1.07
C ASP A 57 17.71 1.09 0.09
N ALA A 58 17.21 0.92 -1.14
CA ALA A 58 17.13 2.02 -2.11
C ALA A 58 16.18 3.14 -1.62
N VAL A 59 15.02 2.78 -1.06
CA VAL A 59 14.08 3.73 -0.46
C VAL A 59 14.71 4.53 0.68
N ARG A 60 15.53 3.91 1.54
CA ARG A 60 16.24 4.62 2.62
C ARG A 60 17.22 5.68 2.11
N ALA A 61 17.75 5.49 0.91
CA ALA A 61 18.70 6.40 0.27
C ALA A 61 18.03 7.39 -0.69
N GLU A 62 16.73 7.25 -0.91
CA GLU A 62 15.96 8.07 -1.84
C GLU A 62 15.71 9.45 -1.23
N SER A 63 16.21 10.50 -1.90
CA SER A 63 16.04 11.90 -1.47
C SER A 63 14.75 12.53 -1.99
N ASP A 64 14.11 11.94 -3.00
CA ASP A 64 12.80 12.32 -3.47
C ASP A 64 11.72 11.76 -2.52
N GLY A 65 11.31 12.59 -1.57
CA GLY A 65 10.28 12.27 -0.57
C GLY A 65 8.97 11.76 -1.17
N PRO A 66 8.37 12.44 -2.17
CA PRO A 66 7.21 11.93 -2.90
C PRO A 66 7.44 10.55 -3.53
N LEU A 67 8.58 10.32 -4.17
CA LEU A 67 8.90 9.04 -4.81
C LEU A 67 9.04 7.91 -3.78
N SER A 68 9.82 8.12 -2.71
CA SER A 68 9.99 7.14 -1.64
C SER A 68 8.67 6.83 -0.94
N SER A 69 7.84 7.85 -0.66
CA SER A 69 6.51 7.67 -0.08
C SER A 69 5.60 6.85 -0.99
N ALA A 70 5.63 7.07 -2.31
CA ALA A 70 4.82 6.30 -3.26
C ALA A 70 5.23 4.81 -3.29
N VAL A 71 6.54 4.53 -3.26
CA VAL A 71 7.06 3.16 -3.21
C VAL A 71 6.69 2.47 -1.90
N VAL A 72 6.81 3.15 -0.76
CA VAL A 72 6.42 2.58 0.53
C VAL A 72 4.94 2.22 0.53
N VAL A 73 4.06 3.12 0.08
CA VAL A 73 2.61 2.83 -0.01
C VAL A 73 2.32 1.63 -0.92
N LEU A 74 3.03 1.51 -2.05
CA LEU A 74 2.95 0.34 -2.91
C LEU A 74 3.36 -0.95 -2.17
N MET A 75 4.42 -0.88 -1.36
CA MET A 75 4.91 -2.02 -0.60
C MET A 75 3.98 -2.43 0.54
N LEU A 76 3.34 -1.48 1.22
CA LEU A 76 2.35 -1.79 2.26
C LEU A 76 1.17 -2.61 1.70
N GLU A 77 0.77 -2.42 0.43
CA GLU A 77 -0.27 -3.25 -0.18
C GLU A 77 0.20 -4.66 -0.58
N ARG A 78 1.50 -4.95 -0.48
CA ARG A 78 2.14 -6.17 -0.98
C ARG A 78 2.82 -7.00 0.10
N THR A 79 3.06 -6.42 1.27
CA THR A 79 3.69 -7.09 2.40
C THR A 79 2.70 -7.35 3.52
N PRO A 80 2.94 -8.35 4.38
CA PRO A 80 2.16 -8.53 5.60
C PRO A 80 2.20 -7.29 6.50
N VAL A 81 1.10 -7.03 7.22
CA VAL A 81 0.98 -5.91 8.17
C VAL A 81 2.11 -5.90 9.21
N ALA A 82 2.60 -7.07 9.63
CA ALA A 82 3.71 -7.21 10.56
C ALA A 82 5.03 -6.61 10.04
N GLU A 83 5.21 -6.49 8.72
CA GLU A 83 6.43 -5.98 8.08
C GLU A 83 6.35 -4.47 7.79
N HIS A 84 5.16 -3.87 7.85
CA HIS A 84 4.92 -2.47 7.51
C HIS A 84 5.82 -1.49 8.27
N GLY A 85 6.13 -1.78 9.54
CA GLY A 85 6.98 -0.93 10.37
C GLY A 85 8.37 -0.71 9.78
N SER A 86 8.91 -1.71 9.08
CA SER A 86 10.22 -1.58 8.42
C SER A 86 10.17 -0.62 7.21
N TRP A 87 9.07 -0.65 6.46
CA TRP A 87 8.82 0.20 5.31
C TRP A 87 8.51 1.65 5.71
N THR A 88 7.64 1.87 6.69
CA THR A 88 7.33 3.23 7.15
C THR A 88 8.53 3.91 7.81
N ALA A 89 9.35 3.15 8.54
CA ALA A 89 10.58 3.66 9.16
C ALA A 89 11.66 4.06 8.14
N ALA A 90 11.58 3.57 6.90
CA ALA A 90 12.51 3.97 5.83
C ALA A 90 12.24 5.37 5.27
N LEU A 91 11.06 5.96 5.53
CA LEU A 91 10.73 7.30 5.10
C LEU A 91 11.28 8.36 6.05
N ASP A 92 11.60 9.52 5.49
CA ASP A 92 11.82 10.72 6.28
C ASP A 92 10.57 11.07 7.09
N PRO A 93 10.71 11.54 8.35
CA PRO A 93 9.57 11.86 9.21
C PRO A 93 8.56 12.83 8.57
N GLU A 94 9.03 13.75 7.73
CA GLU A 94 8.18 14.77 7.08
C GLU A 94 7.17 14.18 6.08
N VAL A 95 7.46 13.02 5.49
CA VAL A 95 6.59 12.36 4.50
C VAL A 95 5.98 11.04 5.01
N ARG A 96 6.26 10.66 6.26
CA ARG A 96 5.89 9.37 6.83
C ARG A 96 4.41 9.23 7.20
N GLU A 97 3.76 10.33 7.60
CA GLU A 97 2.40 10.31 8.16
C GLU A 97 1.38 9.64 7.22
N PHE A 98 1.52 9.85 5.91
CA PHE A 98 0.63 9.23 4.93
C PHE A 98 0.76 7.70 4.89
N ALA A 99 1.99 7.19 4.92
CA ALA A 99 2.26 5.76 4.93
C ALA A 99 1.81 5.09 6.23
N GLU A 100 2.00 5.74 7.38
CA GLU A 100 1.52 5.23 8.68
C GLU A 100 0.00 5.11 8.72
N ARG A 101 -0.71 6.14 8.24
CA ARG A 101 -2.17 6.10 8.11
C ARG A 101 -2.61 4.95 7.22
N ARG A 102 -1.99 4.81 6.03
CA ARG A 102 -2.30 3.72 5.09
C ARG A 102 -2.02 2.34 5.70
N SER A 103 -0.93 2.19 6.45
CA SER A 103 -0.62 0.95 7.17
C SER A 103 -1.74 0.59 8.16
N GLY A 104 -2.24 1.56 8.92
CA GLY A 104 -3.38 1.36 9.83
C GLY A 104 -4.66 0.95 9.10
N GLU A 105 -4.96 1.58 7.97
CA GLU A 105 -6.12 1.22 7.15
C GLU A 105 -6.00 -0.20 6.57
N LEU A 106 -4.81 -0.62 6.17
CA LEU A 106 -4.55 -1.99 5.71
C LEU A 106 -4.66 -3.02 6.85
N ALA A 107 -4.27 -2.65 8.07
CA ALA A 107 -4.47 -3.51 9.24
C ALA A 107 -5.97 -3.74 9.56
N VAL A 108 -6.82 -2.74 9.32
CA VAL A 108 -8.28 -2.89 9.42
C VAL A 108 -8.80 -3.89 8.38
N LEU A 109 -8.36 -3.76 7.12
CA LEU A 109 -8.74 -4.69 6.04
C LEU A 109 -8.31 -6.13 6.33
N ASP A 110 -7.06 -6.30 6.75
CA ASP A 110 -6.49 -7.60 7.15
C ASP A 110 -7.24 -8.22 8.35
N SER A 111 -7.74 -7.40 9.28
CA SER A 111 -8.58 -7.86 10.40
C SER A 111 -9.98 -8.29 9.95
N LEU A 112 -10.57 -7.61 8.95
CA LEU A 112 -11.83 -8.02 8.32
C LEU A 112 -11.67 -9.34 7.55
N ASP A 113 -10.57 -9.50 6.81
CA ASP A 113 -10.29 -10.73 6.06
C ASP A 113 -10.16 -11.96 6.97
N ARG A 114 -9.62 -11.77 8.18
CA ARG A 114 -9.51 -12.82 9.21
C ARG A 114 -10.76 -13.01 10.06
N ASP A 115 -11.83 -12.26 9.83
CA ASP A 115 -13.02 -12.22 10.69
C ASP A 115 -12.66 -12.00 12.18
N ALA A 116 -11.63 -11.18 12.42
CA ALA A 116 -11.00 -11.03 13.72
C ALA A 116 -11.54 -9.83 14.53
N ALA A 117 -12.28 -8.93 13.88
CA ALA A 117 -12.77 -7.71 14.47
C ALA A 117 -14.20 -7.39 14.03
N VAL A 118 -15.03 -6.98 14.98
CA VAL A 118 -16.37 -6.43 14.75
C VAL A 118 -16.31 -4.95 15.04
N TYR A 119 -16.73 -4.13 14.07
CA TYR A 119 -16.76 -2.68 14.19
C TYR A 119 -18.17 -2.17 14.43
N ASP A 120 -18.32 -1.03 15.08
CA ASP A 120 -19.58 -0.32 15.18
C ASP A 120 -19.74 0.79 14.12
N ALA A 121 -20.92 1.43 14.10
CA ALA A 121 -21.22 2.49 13.14
C ALA A 121 -20.36 3.75 13.31
N ALA A 122 -19.94 4.07 14.55
CA ALA A 122 -19.12 5.23 14.84
C ALA A 122 -17.67 4.99 14.38
N GLU A 123 -17.13 3.81 14.65
CA GLU A 123 -15.82 3.36 14.17
C GLU A 123 -15.77 3.37 12.65
N VAL A 124 -16.73 2.71 11.98
CA VAL A 124 -16.82 2.71 10.51
C VAL A 124 -16.99 4.14 9.96
N GLY A 125 -17.80 4.98 10.61
CA GLY A 125 -18.00 6.37 10.23
C GLY A 125 -16.73 7.23 10.31
N SER A 126 -15.80 6.86 11.19
CA SER A 126 -14.50 7.53 11.36
C SER A 126 -13.46 7.15 10.31
N TRP A 127 -13.66 6.04 9.60
CA TRP A 127 -12.75 5.60 8.54
C TRP A 127 -12.61 6.65 7.43
N SER A 128 -11.43 6.67 6.80
CA SER A 128 -11.21 7.52 5.64
C SER A 128 -12.08 7.09 4.46
N ASP A 129 -12.33 8.02 3.54
CA ASP A 129 -13.03 7.72 2.30
C ASP A 129 -12.34 6.60 1.50
N TRP A 130 -11.01 6.49 1.58
CA TRP A 130 -10.25 5.41 0.94
C TRP A 130 -10.62 4.04 1.53
N LEU A 131 -10.55 3.91 2.87
CA LEU A 131 -10.86 2.66 3.55
C LEU A 131 -12.33 2.28 3.36
N GLN A 132 -13.25 3.24 3.51
CA GLN A 132 -14.68 3.01 3.27
C GLN A 132 -14.95 2.56 1.84
N LEU A 133 -14.31 3.16 0.82
CA LEU A 133 -14.46 2.72 -0.57
C LEU A 133 -13.87 1.33 -0.81
N ARG A 134 -12.72 1.02 -0.20
CA ARG A 134 -12.07 -0.29 -0.34
C ARG A 134 -12.94 -1.41 0.24
N VAL A 135 -13.48 -1.21 1.45
CA VAL A 135 -14.43 -2.14 2.06
C VAL A 135 -15.73 -2.20 1.26
N ALA A 136 -16.29 -1.05 0.86
CA ALA A 136 -17.53 -1.00 0.09
C ALA A 136 -17.45 -1.79 -1.23
N GLN A 137 -16.27 -1.90 -1.84
CA GLN A 137 -16.04 -2.67 -3.08
C GLN A 137 -15.79 -4.17 -2.84
N SER A 138 -15.60 -4.60 -1.59
CA SER A 138 -15.40 -6.00 -1.26
C SER A 138 -16.60 -6.87 -1.63
N ARG A 139 -16.34 -8.14 -1.93
CA ARG A 139 -17.34 -9.20 -2.14
C ARG A 139 -17.11 -10.37 -1.17
N ALA A 140 -16.28 -10.19 -0.16
CA ALA A 140 -16.00 -11.20 0.85
C ALA A 140 -17.15 -11.28 1.86
N GLU A 141 -17.58 -12.51 2.19
CA GLU A 141 -18.62 -12.75 3.20
C GLU A 141 -18.19 -12.23 4.58
N SER A 142 -16.90 -12.34 4.94
CA SER A 142 -16.35 -11.81 6.20
C SER A 142 -16.49 -10.29 6.32
N HIS A 143 -16.72 -9.57 5.22
CA HIS A 143 -16.91 -8.12 5.23
C HIS A 143 -18.38 -7.71 5.36
N ARG A 144 -19.33 -8.66 5.42
CA ARG A 144 -20.77 -8.39 5.41
C ARG A 144 -21.19 -7.36 6.47
N HIS A 145 -20.76 -7.54 7.72
CA HIS A 145 -21.13 -6.64 8.82
C HIS A 145 -20.65 -5.20 8.56
N ALA A 146 -19.40 -5.03 8.14
CA ALA A 146 -18.86 -3.72 7.79
C ALA A 146 -19.58 -3.09 6.58
N LEU A 147 -19.97 -3.91 5.59
CA LEU A 147 -20.77 -3.47 4.44
C LEU A 147 -22.18 -3.01 4.85
N GLU A 148 -22.84 -3.70 5.78
CA GLU A 148 -24.15 -3.29 6.32
C GLU A 148 -24.06 -1.92 7.02
N LEU A 149 -23.02 -1.72 7.82
CA LEU A 149 -22.73 -0.44 8.45
C LEU A 149 -22.46 0.65 7.42
N LEU A 150 -21.66 0.37 6.39
CA LEU A 150 -21.37 1.33 5.31
C LEU A 150 -22.58 1.65 4.46
N ALA A 151 -23.51 0.72 4.23
CA ALA A 151 -24.74 0.98 3.50
C ALA A 151 -25.61 2.03 4.22
N GLY A 152 -25.67 1.97 5.55
CA GLY A 152 -26.40 2.93 6.38
C GLY A 152 -25.65 4.24 6.66
N HIS A 153 -24.34 4.15 6.96
CA HIS A 153 -23.56 5.22 7.60
C HIS A 153 -22.33 5.68 6.80
N GLY A 154 -22.11 5.12 5.61
CA GLY A 154 -21.00 5.52 4.74
C GLY A 154 -21.00 7.04 4.50
N ARG A 155 -19.82 7.66 4.53
CA ARG A 155 -19.65 9.13 4.51
C ARG A 155 -20.28 9.78 3.29
N THR A 156 -20.18 9.12 2.13
CA THR A 156 -20.72 9.63 0.87
C THR A 156 -21.83 8.75 0.33
N LYS A 157 -22.72 9.34 -0.48
CA LYS A 157 -23.76 8.59 -1.21
C LYS A 157 -23.16 7.48 -2.08
N ARG A 158 -21.98 7.72 -2.68
CA ARG A 158 -21.27 6.73 -3.49
C ARG A 158 -20.90 5.50 -2.66
N ILE A 159 -20.30 5.72 -1.49
CA ILE A 159 -19.92 4.63 -0.57
C ILE A 159 -21.14 3.82 -0.16
N ARG A 160 -22.21 4.48 0.31
CA ARG A 160 -23.45 3.80 0.73
C ARG A 160 -24.03 2.93 -0.38
N ARG A 161 -24.15 3.48 -1.60
CA ARG A 161 -24.66 2.76 -2.76
C ARG A 161 -23.78 1.56 -3.12
N THR A 162 -22.47 1.76 -3.20
CA THR A 162 -21.53 0.68 -3.55
C THR A 162 -21.58 -0.43 -2.50
N ALA A 163 -21.69 -0.12 -1.21
CA ALA A 163 -21.85 -1.13 -0.17
C ALA A 163 -23.18 -1.91 -0.29
N THR A 164 -24.30 -1.23 -0.58
CA THR A 164 -25.59 -1.91 -0.85
C THR A 164 -25.51 -2.85 -2.04
N GLU A 165 -24.87 -2.43 -3.13
CA GLU A 165 -24.67 -3.27 -4.32
C GLU A 165 -23.83 -4.51 -3.99
N SER A 166 -22.74 -4.34 -3.23
CA SER A 166 -21.88 -5.43 -2.78
C SER A 166 -22.61 -6.45 -1.91
N LEU A 167 -23.43 -6.01 -0.94
CA LEU A 167 -24.25 -6.90 -0.12
C LEU A 167 -25.23 -7.73 -0.96
N ALA A 168 -25.86 -7.11 -1.95
CA ALA A 168 -26.77 -7.81 -2.85
C ALA A 168 -26.04 -8.88 -3.66
N ASP A 169 -24.81 -8.62 -4.09
CA ASP A 169 -24.01 -9.61 -4.82
C ASP A 169 -23.57 -10.78 -3.94
N ILE A 170 -23.17 -10.50 -2.70
CA ILE A 170 -22.85 -11.54 -1.71
C ILE A 170 -24.09 -12.43 -1.45
N GLY A 171 -25.27 -11.82 -1.28
CA GLY A 171 -26.52 -12.55 -1.07
C GLY A 171 -26.93 -13.45 -2.23
N LYS A 172 -26.60 -13.08 -3.49
CA LYS A 172 -26.83 -13.93 -4.67
C LYS A 172 -25.85 -15.11 -4.77
N ALA A 173 -24.66 -14.97 -4.19
CA ALA A 173 -23.61 -15.99 -4.21
C ALA A 173 -23.72 -17.01 -3.06
N GLY A 174 -24.61 -16.78 -2.09
CA GLY A 174 -24.94 -17.74 -1.04
C GLY A 174 -25.46 -19.07 -1.61
N PRO A 175 -25.34 -20.20 -0.88
CA PRO A 175 -25.61 -21.53 -1.41
C PRO A 175 -27.03 -21.59 -1.97
N ARG A 176 -27.14 -21.89 -3.27
CA ARG A 176 -28.40 -22.31 -3.88
C ARG A 176 -28.77 -23.64 -3.23
N THR A 177 -29.75 -23.60 -2.34
CA THR A 177 -30.40 -24.79 -1.77
C THR A 177 -30.84 -25.76 -2.86
#